data_AF-A0A7G2IYM0-F1
#
_entry.id   AF-A0A7G2IYM0-F1
#
_cell.length_a   1.000
_cell.length_b   1.000
_cell.length_c   1.000
_cell.angle_alpha   90.00
_cell.angle_beta   90.00
_cell.angle_gamma   90.00
#
_symmetry.space_group_name_H-M   'P 1'
#
loop_
_entity.id
_entity.type
_entity.pdbx_description
1 polymer ?
#
loop_
_entity_poly.entity_id
_entity_poly.type
_entity_poly.pdbx_seq_one_letter_code
_entity_poly.pdbx_strand_id
1 'polypeptide(L)'
;MGSFIAVTNPPVYDFADFLNDNMAKITGVALSWLAFAILRPGSDARKSRRHIRALRRDFVDQLSRHPSLSENEFESLTYHHVSQLSSSQDALARRWLLRWGVVLLNCSHVVWQLRTWEARSDPLARVRDVCISLLRDVMSERGVQQRPLNATLSELQRICDTLAHHHQPAAQELSALVWRLHCSLSQLEQAPPPGTLSS
;
A
#
# COMPACT_ATOMS: atom_id res chain seq x y z
N MET A 1 45.50 -63.32 -45.77
CA MET A 1 44.15 -63.14 -46.32
C MET A 1 43.35 -62.30 -45.34
N GLY A 2 43.29 -60.99 -45.56
CA GLY A 2 42.57 -60.05 -44.68
C GLY A 2 41.16 -59.83 -45.20
N SER A 3 40.15 -60.22 -44.42
CA SER A 3 38.75 -59.93 -44.71
C SER A 3 38.49 -58.46 -44.42
N PHE A 4 38.21 -57.66 -45.47
CA PHE A 4 37.65 -56.33 -45.29
C PHE A 4 36.20 -56.49 -44.87
N ILE A 5 35.89 -56.17 -43.61
CA ILE A 5 34.51 -55.96 -43.16
C ILE A 5 34.01 -54.71 -43.88
N ALA A 6 33.37 -54.88 -45.03
CA ALA A 6 32.65 -53.81 -45.68
C ALA A 6 31.46 -53.41 -44.80
N VAL A 7 31.40 -52.15 -44.38
CA VAL A 7 30.28 -51.61 -43.62
C VAL A 7 29.05 -51.61 -44.54
N THR A 8 28.19 -52.60 -44.39
CA THR A 8 26.99 -52.80 -45.24
C THR A 8 25.84 -51.85 -44.92
N ASN A 9 26.03 -50.92 -43.97
CA ASN A 9 25.03 -49.91 -43.60
C ASN A 9 25.72 -48.56 -43.35
N PRO A 10 26.13 -47.82 -44.40
CA PRO A 10 26.67 -46.48 -44.23
C PRO A 10 25.56 -45.57 -43.69
N PRO A 11 25.83 -44.73 -42.67
CA PRO A 11 24.84 -43.78 -42.18
C PRO A 11 24.45 -42.82 -43.30
N VAL A 12 23.19 -42.87 -43.72
CA VAL A 12 22.62 -41.94 -44.69
C VAL A 12 22.17 -40.71 -43.91
N TYR A 13 22.78 -39.56 -44.18
CA TYR A 13 22.42 -38.32 -43.53
C TYR A 13 21.25 -37.67 -44.29
N ASP A 14 20.06 -37.70 -43.70
CA ASP A 14 18.90 -36.97 -44.23
C ASP A 14 18.89 -35.54 -43.69
N PHE A 15 19.34 -34.61 -44.53
CA PHE A 15 19.35 -33.18 -44.22
C PHE A 15 17.94 -32.62 -44.03
N ALA A 16 16.94 -33.13 -44.76
CA ALA A 16 15.58 -32.63 -44.68
C ALA A 16 14.95 -33.01 -43.34
N ASP A 17 15.11 -34.26 -42.91
CA ASP A 17 14.63 -34.71 -41.61
C ASP A 17 15.37 -34.02 -40.46
N PHE A 18 16.69 -33.87 -40.56
CA PHE A 18 17.47 -33.15 -39.54
C PHE A 18 17.02 -31.68 -39.40
N LEU A 19 16.79 -30.98 -40.51
CA LEU A 19 16.32 -29.60 -40.49
C LEU A 19 14.90 -29.50 -39.96
N ASN A 20 14.00 -30.39 -40.39
CA ASN A 20 12.60 -30.39 -39.96
C ASN A 20 12.47 -30.67 -38.46
N ASP A 21 13.22 -31.65 -37.95
CA ASP A 21 13.19 -32.03 -36.53
C ASP A 21 13.72 -30.91 -35.62
N ASN A 22 14.79 -30.23 -36.03
CA ASN A 22 15.32 -29.08 -35.28
C ASN A 22 14.41 -27.85 -35.39
N MET A 23 13.83 -27.59 -36.57
CA MET A 23 12.87 -26.51 -36.76
C MET A 23 11.61 -26.72 -35.92
N ALA A 24 11.12 -27.95 -35.81
CA ALA A 24 9.97 -28.32 -34.99
C ALA A 24 10.27 -28.10 -33.49
N LYS A 25 11.45 -28.47 -33.02
CA LYS A 25 11.87 -28.22 -31.62
C LYS A 25 11.92 -26.73 -31.31
N ILE A 26 12.50 -25.91 -32.19
CA ILE A 26 12.59 -24.46 -32.00
C ILE A 26 11.21 -23.80 -32.04
N THR A 27 10.38 -24.14 -33.04
CA THR A 27 9.04 -23.55 -33.17
C THR A 27 8.12 -23.97 -32.03
N GLY A 28 8.19 -25.22 -31.57
CA GLY A 28 7.42 -25.70 -30.42
C GLY A 28 7.74 -24.93 -29.13
N VAL A 29 9.03 -24.69 -28.85
CA VAL A 29 9.46 -23.89 -27.69
C VAL A 29 9.05 -22.42 -27.85
N ALA A 30 9.24 -21.84 -29.03
CA ALA A 30 8.89 -20.45 -29.31
C ALA A 30 7.37 -20.20 -29.20
N LEU A 31 6.54 -21.11 -29.71
CA LEU A 31 5.08 -21.06 -29.60
C LEU A 31 4.62 -21.20 -28.15
N SER A 32 5.24 -22.10 -27.39
CA SER A 32 4.95 -22.27 -25.95
C SER A 32 5.30 -20.99 -25.18
N TRP A 33 6.49 -20.42 -25.42
CA TRP A 33 6.90 -19.15 -24.81
C TRP A 33 5.96 -18.00 -25.18
N LEU A 34 5.57 -17.89 -26.46
CA LEU A 34 4.62 -16.89 -26.94
C LEU A 34 3.25 -17.06 -26.27
N ALA A 35 2.75 -18.30 -26.14
CA ALA A 35 1.51 -18.58 -25.44
C ALA A 35 1.58 -18.13 -23.97
N PHE A 36 2.67 -18.40 -23.26
CA PHE A 36 2.86 -17.91 -21.89
C PHE A 36 3.04 -16.39 -21.78
N ALA A 37 3.64 -15.76 -22.78
CA ALA A 37 3.76 -14.31 -22.84
C ALA A 37 2.40 -13.63 -23.04
N ILE A 38 1.53 -14.22 -23.89
CA ILE A 38 0.16 -13.74 -24.16
C ILE A 38 -0.77 -14.03 -22.98
N LEU A 39 -0.68 -15.22 -22.39
CA LEU A 39 -1.50 -15.66 -21.25
C LEU A 39 -1.02 -15.12 -19.89
N ARG A 40 -0.04 -14.19 -19.88
CA ARG A 40 0.61 -13.69 -18.67
C ARG A 40 -0.42 -13.44 -17.55
N PRO A 41 -0.24 -14.06 -16.36
CA PRO A 41 -1.18 -13.94 -15.25
C PRO A 41 -1.38 -12.47 -14.93
N GLY A 42 -2.63 -12.10 -14.63
CA GLY A 42 -3.12 -10.74 -14.72
C GLY A 42 -2.16 -9.67 -14.19
N SER A 43 -1.89 -8.66 -15.04
CA SER A 43 -1.04 -7.48 -14.76
C SER A 43 -0.82 -7.23 -13.27
N ASP A 44 0.42 -7.40 -12.81
CA ASP A 44 0.85 -7.15 -11.43
C ASP A 44 0.41 -5.75 -10.95
N ALA A 45 0.32 -4.78 -11.86
CA ALA A 45 -0.25 -3.45 -11.60
C ALA A 45 -1.72 -3.48 -11.14
N ARG A 46 -2.55 -4.41 -11.64
CA ARG A 46 -3.94 -4.58 -11.16
C ARG A 46 -3.98 -5.15 -9.76
N LYS A 47 -3.08 -6.11 -9.44
CA LYS A 47 -2.96 -6.67 -8.09
C LYS A 47 -2.47 -5.59 -7.12
N SER A 48 -1.44 -4.84 -7.49
CA SER A 48 -0.88 -3.75 -6.68
C SER A 48 -1.90 -2.66 -6.37
N ARG A 49 -2.67 -2.24 -7.38
CA ARG A 49 -3.77 -1.28 -7.23
C ARG A 49 -4.86 -1.77 -6.27
N ARG A 50 -5.18 -3.07 -6.25
CA ARG A 50 -6.16 -3.64 -5.30
C ARG A 50 -5.64 -3.57 -3.87
N HIS A 51 -4.37 -3.93 -3.64
CA HIS A 51 -3.76 -3.84 -2.31
C HIS A 51 -3.69 -2.39 -1.80
N ILE A 52 -3.32 -1.44 -2.65
CA ILE A 52 -3.31 -0.02 -2.29
C ILE A 52 -4.72 0.44 -1.93
N ARG A 53 -5.75 0.11 -2.72
CA ARG A 53 -7.14 0.48 -2.41
C ARG A 53 -7.63 -0.14 -1.10
N ALA A 54 -7.30 -1.41 -0.85
CA ALA A 54 -7.63 -2.07 0.41
C ALA A 54 -7.00 -1.34 1.61
N LEU A 55 -5.68 -1.10 1.56
CA LEU A 55 -4.97 -0.37 2.63
C LEU A 55 -5.58 1.01 2.91
N ARG A 56 -5.99 1.73 1.86
CA ARG A 56 -6.65 3.04 2.02
C ARG A 56 -8.02 2.92 2.67
N ARG A 57 -8.81 1.92 2.30
CA ARG A 57 -10.11 1.65 2.93
C ARG A 57 -9.95 1.33 4.40
N ASP A 58 -9.01 0.44 4.72
CA ASP A 58 -8.74 0.04 6.09
C ASP A 58 -8.22 1.23 6.91
N PHE A 59 -7.40 2.11 6.32
CA PHE A 59 -6.99 3.34 6.98
C PHE A 59 -8.15 4.32 7.20
N VAL A 60 -9.07 4.49 6.23
CA VAL A 60 -10.27 5.32 6.43
C VAL A 60 -11.11 4.78 7.59
N ASP A 61 -11.24 3.46 7.71
CA ASP A 61 -11.87 2.83 8.88
C ASP A 61 -11.13 3.18 10.17
N GLN A 62 -9.79 3.13 10.17
CA GLN A 62 -8.94 3.54 11.30
C GLN A 62 -9.02 5.02 11.66
N LEU A 63 -9.53 5.90 10.81
CA LEU A 63 -9.79 7.31 11.14
C LEU A 63 -11.20 7.53 11.71
N SER A 64 -12.09 6.54 11.59
CA SER A 64 -13.47 6.65 12.05
C SER A 64 -13.58 6.69 13.57
N ARG A 65 -14.72 7.09 14.12
CA ARG A 65 -14.91 7.12 15.58
C ARG A 65 -14.79 5.73 16.20
N HIS A 66 -15.32 4.71 15.53
CA HIS A 66 -15.34 3.33 15.99
C HIS A 66 -14.84 2.44 14.84
N PRO A 67 -13.51 2.23 14.75
CA PRO A 67 -12.93 1.37 13.71
C PRO A 67 -13.40 -0.08 13.89
N SER A 68 -13.54 -0.79 12.79
CA SER A 68 -13.87 -2.22 12.78
C SER A 68 -12.68 -3.10 13.17
N LEU A 69 -11.47 -2.67 12.83
CA LEU A 69 -10.22 -3.34 13.17
C LEU A 69 -9.57 -2.68 14.39
N SER A 70 -9.01 -3.48 15.28
CA SER A 70 -8.12 -3.00 16.34
C SER A 70 -6.81 -2.43 15.77
N GLU A 71 -6.07 -1.69 16.60
CA GLU A 71 -4.76 -1.13 16.25
C GLU A 71 -3.80 -2.22 15.72
N ASN A 72 -3.68 -3.32 16.46
CA ASN A 72 -2.78 -4.42 16.13
C ASN A 72 -3.21 -5.18 14.86
N GLU A 73 -4.51 -5.33 14.63
CA GLU A 73 -5.02 -5.97 13.41
C GLU A 73 -4.72 -5.12 12.18
N PHE A 74 -4.95 -3.81 12.26
CA PHE A 74 -4.59 -2.89 11.18
C PHE A 74 -3.09 -2.85 10.92
N GLU A 75 -2.27 -2.82 11.97
CA GLU A 75 -0.81 -2.89 11.85
C GLU A 75 -0.37 -4.18 11.14
N SER A 76 -0.93 -5.33 11.56
CA SER A 76 -0.67 -6.63 10.96
C SER A 76 -1.07 -6.69 9.49
N LEU A 77 -2.25 -6.16 9.12
CA LEU A 77 -2.71 -6.07 7.73
C LEU A 77 -1.80 -5.17 6.89
N THR A 78 -1.34 -4.06 7.45
CA THR A 78 -0.40 -3.17 6.77
C THR A 78 0.90 -3.91 6.48
N TYR A 79 1.50 -4.59 7.46
CA TYR A 79 2.69 -5.41 7.24
C TYR A 79 2.45 -6.55 6.25
N HIS A 80 1.27 -7.17 6.26
CA HIS A 80 0.91 -8.18 5.27
C HIS A 80 0.91 -7.59 3.85
N HIS A 81 0.32 -6.41 3.65
CA HIS A 81 0.36 -5.70 2.37
C HIS A 81 1.79 -5.28 1.98
N VAL A 82 2.63 -4.86 2.93
CA VAL A 82 4.06 -4.60 2.69
C VAL A 82 4.75 -5.84 2.15
N SER A 83 4.56 -6.99 2.82
CA SER A 83 5.18 -8.25 2.43
C SER A 83 4.73 -8.68 1.04
N GLN A 84 3.42 -8.62 0.76
CA GLN A 84 2.85 -8.94 -0.57
C GLN A 84 3.37 -8.04 -1.69
N LEU A 85 3.57 -6.74 -1.43
CA LEU A 85 4.03 -5.78 -2.44
C LEU A 85 5.55 -5.67 -2.55
N SER A 86 6.30 -6.16 -1.56
CA SER A 86 7.77 -6.18 -1.60
C SER A 86 8.30 -7.03 -2.77
N SER A 87 7.58 -8.09 -3.14
CA SER A 87 7.90 -8.99 -4.25
C SER A 87 7.29 -8.57 -5.60
N SER A 88 6.48 -7.50 -5.64
CA SER A 88 5.83 -7.00 -6.86
C SER A 88 6.84 -6.33 -7.80
N GLN A 89 6.73 -6.59 -9.11
CA GLN A 89 7.52 -5.90 -10.13
C GLN A 89 7.09 -4.43 -10.33
N ASP A 90 5.95 -4.03 -9.78
CA ASP A 90 5.46 -2.65 -9.77
C ASP A 90 6.28 -1.78 -8.78
N ALA A 91 7.36 -1.20 -9.30
CA ALA A 91 8.24 -0.33 -8.53
C ALA A 91 7.52 0.90 -7.95
N LEU A 92 6.48 1.38 -8.63
CA LEU A 92 5.73 2.56 -8.21
C LEU A 92 4.85 2.20 -7.01
N ALA A 93 4.08 1.12 -7.08
CA ALA A 93 3.29 0.63 -5.95
C ALA A 93 4.15 0.29 -4.73
N ARG A 94 5.33 -0.29 -4.94
CA ARG A 94 6.28 -0.59 -3.87
C ARG A 94 6.78 0.66 -3.17
N ARG A 95 7.22 1.68 -3.93
CA ARG A 95 7.63 2.99 -3.37
C ARG A 95 6.49 3.68 -2.66
N TRP A 96 5.29 3.64 -3.23
CA TRP A 96 4.12 4.21 -2.61
C TRP A 96 3.87 3.56 -1.25
N LEU A 97 3.86 2.24 -1.18
CA LEU A 97 3.57 1.53 0.06
C LEU A 97 4.65 1.75 1.12
N LEU A 98 5.92 1.74 0.75
CA LEU A 98 7.01 1.99 1.70
C LEU A 98 6.95 3.41 2.28
N ARG A 99 6.64 4.41 1.45
CA ARG A 99 6.57 5.81 1.90
C ARG A 99 5.29 6.10 2.66
N TRP A 100 4.16 5.67 2.14
CA TRP A 100 2.85 6.04 2.66
C TRP A 100 2.33 5.07 3.71
N GLY A 101 2.62 3.77 3.61
CA GLY A 101 2.21 2.79 4.61
C GLY A 101 2.69 3.15 6.02
N VAL A 102 3.94 3.60 6.15
CA VAL A 102 4.48 4.09 7.43
C VAL A 102 3.76 5.33 7.93
N VAL A 103 3.44 6.28 7.05
CA VAL A 103 2.68 7.49 7.42
C VAL A 103 1.28 7.13 7.92
N LEU A 104 0.60 6.21 7.24
CA LEU A 104 -0.73 5.74 7.63
C LEU A 104 -0.69 5.04 9.00
N LEU A 105 0.31 4.20 9.25
CA LEU A 105 0.52 3.57 10.56
C LEU A 105 0.75 4.60 11.66
N ASN A 106 1.65 5.57 11.43
CA ASN A 106 1.91 6.62 12.41
C ASN A 106 0.64 7.43 12.72
N CYS A 107 -0.13 7.77 11.68
CA CYS A 107 -1.43 8.42 11.87
C CYS A 107 -2.37 7.54 12.71
N SER A 108 -2.53 6.25 12.39
CA SER A 108 -3.44 5.36 13.13
C SER A 108 -3.03 5.24 14.59
N HIS A 109 -1.73 5.09 14.89
CA HIS A 109 -1.24 5.00 16.27
C HIS A 109 -1.61 6.25 17.09
N VAL A 110 -1.41 7.45 16.53
CA VAL A 110 -1.76 8.68 17.25
C VAL A 110 -3.27 8.80 17.45
N VAL A 111 -4.07 8.40 16.45
CA VAL A 111 -5.54 8.40 16.60
C VAL A 111 -6.00 7.39 17.65
N TRP A 112 -5.35 6.22 17.75
CA TRP A 112 -5.60 5.27 18.84
C TRP A 112 -5.22 5.82 20.21
N GLN A 113 -4.06 6.46 20.34
CA GLN A 113 -3.66 7.18 21.55
C GLN A 113 -4.70 8.24 21.93
N LEU A 114 -5.22 8.96 20.94
CA LEU A 114 -6.25 9.95 21.16
C LEU A 114 -7.55 9.31 21.65
N ARG A 115 -7.99 8.17 21.09
CA ARG A 115 -9.19 7.43 21.53
C ARG A 115 -9.07 6.89 22.95
N THR A 116 -7.92 6.32 23.29
CA THR A 116 -7.67 5.72 24.62
C THR A 116 -7.31 6.76 25.66
N TRP A 117 -7.07 8.01 25.26
CA TRP A 117 -6.89 9.12 26.19
C TRP A 117 -8.18 9.40 26.96
N GLU A 118 -8.12 9.14 28.27
CA GLU A 118 -9.21 9.36 29.21
C GLU A 118 -9.06 10.74 29.88
N ALA A 119 -10.00 11.64 29.60
CA ALA A 119 -10.15 12.83 30.42
C ALA A 119 -11.05 12.52 31.62
N ARG A 120 -10.60 12.87 32.83
CA ARG A 120 -11.50 12.95 34.01
C ARG A 120 -12.55 14.07 33.89
N SER A 121 -12.40 14.96 32.92
CA SER A 121 -13.28 16.10 32.68
C SER A 121 -14.02 15.98 31.35
N ASP A 122 -15.35 15.98 31.40
CA ASP A 122 -16.25 15.96 30.23
C ASP A 122 -15.90 16.95 29.09
N PRO A 123 -15.48 18.21 29.31
CA PRO A 123 -15.23 19.13 28.21
C PRO A 123 -14.04 18.73 27.31
N LEU A 124 -12.96 18.20 27.88
CA LEU A 124 -11.79 17.78 27.09
C LEU A 124 -12.05 16.50 26.30
N ALA A 125 -12.89 15.59 26.82
CA ALA A 125 -13.36 14.43 26.06
C ALA A 125 -14.14 14.85 24.81
N ARG A 126 -14.92 15.95 24.88
CA ARG A 126 -15.60 16.52 23.71
C ARG A 126 -14.61 17.08 22.69
N VAL A 127 -13.55 17.77 23.13
CA VAL A 127 -12.50 18.28 22.23
C VAL A 127 -11.79 17.14 21.51
N ARG A 128 -11.43 16.07 22.24
CA ARG A 128 -10.89 14.82 21.66
C ARG A 128 -11.82 14.25 20.57
N ASP A 129 -13.11 14.12 20.87
CA ASP A 129 -14.08 13.56 19.93
C ASP A 129 -14.24 14.46 18.68
N VAL A 130 -14.15 15.79 18.84
CA VAL A 130 -14.11 16.74 17.72
C VAL A 130 -12.87 16.50 16.86
N CYS A 131 -11.67 16.40 17.46
CA CYS A 131 -10.44 16.11 16.73
C CYS A 131 -10.55 14.82 15.89
N ILE A 132 -11.12 13.75 16.45
CA ILE A 132 -11.36 12.50 15.71
C ILE A 132 -12.36 12.71 14.57
N SER A 133 -13.44 13.48 14.82
CA SER A 133 -14.47 13.72 13.81
C SER A 133 -13.97 14.50 12.59
N LEU A 134 -12.98 15.39 12.77
CA LEU A 134 -12.35 16.16 11.69
C LEU A 134 -11.60 15.27 10.68
N LEU A 135 -11.32 14.01 11.03
CA LEU A 135 -10.55 13.08 10.19
C LEU A 135 -11.40 12.42 9.10
N ARG A 136 -12.74 12.49 9.21
CA ARG A 136 -13.70 11.70 8.41
C ARG A 136 -13.51 11.80 6.90
N ASP A 137 -13.05 12.95 6.40
CA ASP A 137 -12.96 13.22 4.97
C ASP A 137 -11.53 13.46 4.47
N VAL A 138 -10.53 13.32 5.35
CA VAL A 138 -9.11 13.52 4.99
C VAL A 138 -8.68 12.57 3.87
N MET A 139 -9.28 11.38 3.81
CA MET A 139 -8.90 10.33 2.87
C MET A 139 -10.11 9.57 2.33
N SER A 140 -9.93 9.00 1.14
CA SER A 140 -10.85 8.06 0.50
C SER A 140 -10.08 6.90 -0.12
N GLU A 141 -10.76 5.88 -0.63
CA GLU A 141 -10.12 4.80 -1.42
C GLU A 141 -9.34 5.35 -2.63
N ARG A 142 -9.75 6.51 -3.17
CA ARG A 142 -9.10 7.16 -4.31
C ARG A 142 -7.82 7.90 -3.93
N GLY A 143 -7.62 8.17 -2.64
CA GLY A 143 -6.43 8.84 -2.08
C GLY A 143 -6.80 9.94 -1.10
N VAL A 144 -5.78 10.72 -0.74
CA VAL A 144 -5.89 11.87 0.14
C VAL A 144 -6.72 12.97 -0.53
N GLN A 145 -7.63 13.56 0.25
CA GLN A 145 -8.45 14.68 -0.20
C GLN A 145 -7.80 15.99 0.28
N GLN A 146 -7.08 16.66 -0.62
CA GLN A 146 -6.24 17.83 -0.26
C GLN A 146 -7.02 18.97 0.40
N ARG A 147 -8.23 19.29 -0.08
CA ARG A 147 -9.06 20.35 0.51
C ARG A 147 -9.50 20.00 1.94
N PRO A 148 -10.15 18.84 2.21
CA PRO A 148 -10.42 18.39 3.57
C PRO A 148 -9.17 18.31 4.45
N LEU A 149 -8.06 17.75 3.95
CA LEU A 149 -6.81 17.64 4.70
C LEU A 149 -6.35 19.01 5.22
N ASN A 150 -6.26 20.01 4.36
CA ASN A 150 -5.78 21.34 4.75
C ASN A 150 -6.71 22.02 5.77
N ALA A 151 -8.03 21.83 5.62
CA ALA A 151 -9.01 22.33 6.58
C ALA A 151 -8.85 21.63 7.94
N THR A 152 -8.68 20.31 7.95
CA THR A 152 -8.44 19.52 9.15
C THR A 152 -7.14 19.91 9.84
N LEU A 153 -6.05 20.10 9.10
CA LEU A 153 -4.76 20.55 9.65
C LEU A 153 -4.88 21.92 10.30
N SER A 154 -5.51 22.87 9.62
CA SER A 154 -5.74 24.23 10.16
C SER A 154 -6.55 24.20 11.46
N GLU A 155 -7.57 23.37 11.53
CA GLU A 155 -8.42 23.26 12.71
C GLU A 155 -7.73 22.52 13.87
N LEU A 156 -6.98 21.45 13.59
CA LEU A 156 -6.15 20.77 14.59
C LEU A 156 -5.09 21.71 15.17
N GLN A 157 -4.45 22.54 14.32
CA GLN A 157 -3.52 23.57 14.76
C GLN A 157 -4.19 24.56 15.72
N ARG A 158 -5.35 25.10 15.34
CA ARG A 158 -6.11 26.06 16.16
C ARG A 158 -6.50 25.46 17.52
N ILE A 159 -6.93 24.19 17.54
CA ILE A 159 -7.27 23.47 18.78
C ILE A 159 -6.02 23.28 19.63
N CYS A 160 -4.91 22.85 19.03
CA CYS A 160 -3.63 22.69 19.72
C CYS A 160 -3.19 24.00 20.39
N ASP A 161 -3.19 25.11 19.65
CA ASP A 161 -2.79 26.41 20.18
C ASP A 161 -3.71 26.82 21.35
N THR A 162 -5.01 26.60 21.23
CA THR A 162 -5.96 26.92 22.32
C THR A 162 -5.70 26.08 23.57
N LEU A 163 -5.44 24.78 23.41
CA LEU A 163 -5.19 23.87 24.53
C LEU A 163 -3.83 24.13 25.20
N ALA A 164 -2.80 24.48 24.43
CA ALA A 164 -1.46 24.76 24.92
C ALA A 164 -1.40 25.94 25.90
N HIS A 165 -2.27 26.95 25.71
CA HIS A 165 -2.37 28.11 26.59
C HIS A 165 -3.15 27.83 27.89
N HIS A 166 -3.77 26.65 28.00
CA HIS A 166 -4.55 26.29 29.19
C HIS A 166 -3.63 25.81 30.33
N HIS A 167 -3.94 26.21 31.56
CA HIS A 167 -3.11 25.86 32.74
C HIS A 167 -3.34 24.44 33.25
N GLN A 168 -4.42 23.78 32.83
CA GLN A 168 -4.74 22.42 33.27
C GLN A 168 -3.80 21.39 32.60
N PRO A 169 -3.15 20.50 33.37
CA PRO A 169 -2.19 19.53 32.81
C PRO A 169 -2.83 18.59 31.78
N ALA A 170 -4.07 18.13 32.02
CA ALA A 170 -4.81 17.31 31.05
C ALA A 170 -5.04 18.02 29.70
N ALA A 171 -5.20 19.35 29.70
CA ALA A 171 -5.35 20.11 28.45
C ALA A 171 -4.01 20.17 27.69
N GLN A 172 -2.89 20.28 28.40
CA GLN A 172 -1.54 20.26 27.81
C GLN A 172 -1.19 18.88 27.25
N GLU A 173 -1.55 17.80 27.95
CA GLU A 173 -1.42 16.43 27.43
C GLU A 173 -2.22 16.22 26.14
N LEU A 174 -3.48 16.66 26.13
CA LEU A 174 -4.32 16.60 24.92
C LEU A 174 -3.73 17.46 23.80
N SER A 175 -3.20 18.65 24.12
CA SER A 175 -2.49 19.50 23.14
C SER A 175 -1.33 18.77 22.49
N ALA A 176 -0.52 18.04 23.27
CA ALA A 176 0.61 17.28 22.74
C ALA A 176 0.15 16.14 21.81
N LEU A 177 -0.95 15.45 22.14
CA LEU A 177 -1.54 14.43 21.26
C LEU A 177 -2.08 15.04 19.96
N VAL A 178 -2.80 16.16 20.05
CA VAL A 178 -3.34 16.88 18.88
C VAL A 178 -2.21 17.40 17.99
N TRP A 179 -1.13 17.93 18.57
CA TRP A 179 0.06 18.32 17.82
C TRP A 179 0.71 17.15 17.08
N ARG A 180 0.88 16.01 17.76
CA ARG A 180 1.42 14.79 17.13
C ARG A 180 0.53 14.31 15.99
N LEU A 181 -0.79 14.44 16.13
CA LEU A 181 -1.75 14.12 15.07
C LEU A 181 -1.62 15.07 13.89
N HIS A 182 -1.48 16.37 14.16
CA HIS A 182 -1.21 17.37 13.12
C HIS A 182 0.07 17.05 12.34
N CYS A 183 1.18 16.75 13.03
CA CYS A 183 2.45 16.40 12.40
C CYS A 183 2.43 15.07 11.63
N SER A 184 1.66 14.07 12.07
CA SER A 184 1.53 12.82 11.34
C SER A 184 0.69 13.01 10.08
N LEU A 185 -0.41 13.78 10.17
CA LEU A 185 -1.29 14.07 9.03
C LEU A 185 -0.67 15.02 8.01
N SER A 186 0.15 16.00 8.42
CA SER A 186 0.77 16.95 7.47
C SER A 186 1.67 16.26 6.45
N GLN A 187 2.21 15.09 6.78
CA GLN A 187 2.95 14.28 5.82
C GLN A 187 2.08 13.88 4.61
N LEU A 188 0.75 13.76 4.77
CA LEU A 188 -0.20 13.47 3.70
C LEU A 188 -0.34 14.61 2.68
N GLU A 189 0.11 15.83 2.97
CA GLU A 189 0.10 16.92 1.98
C GLU A 189 0.99 16.58 0.78
N GLN A 190 2.06 15.83 1.00
CA GLN A 190 2.97 15.37 -0.06
C GLN A 190 2.43 14.16 -0.82
N ALA A 191 1.22 13.68 -0.50
CA ALA A 191 0.63 12.52 -1.13
C ALA A 191 0.32 12.81 -2.61
N PRO A 192 0.62 11.85 -3.51
CA PRO A 192 0.38 12.06 -4.91
C PRO A 192 -1.14 12.24 -5.16
N PRO A 193 -1.54 13.12 -6.10
CA PRO A 193 -2.93 13.44 -6.35
C PRO A 193 -3.81 12.20 -6.54
N PRO A 194 -5.10 12.24 -6.15
CA PRO A 194 -6.01 11.14 -6.38
C PRO A 194 -6.02 10.75 -7.85
N GLY A 195 -5.82 9.47 -8.12
CA GLY A 195 -5.77 8.91 -9.47
C GLY A 195 -4.38 8.73 -10.11
N THR A 196 -3.31 9.28 -9.52
CA THR A 196 -1.93 9.09 -10.03
C THR A 196 -1.46 7.64 -10.07
N LEU A 197 -2.02 6.77 -9.23
CA LEU A 197 -1.74 5.32 -9.22
C LEU A 197 -2.73 4.51 -10.06
N SER A 198 -3.81 5.15 -10.53
CA SER A 198 -4.88 4.49 -11.30
C SER A 198 -4.76 4.65 -12.81
N SER A 199 -4.00 5.64 -13.27
CA SER A 199 -3.60 5.79 -14.68
C SER A 199 -2.62 4.68 -15.07
#